data_AF-A0A9P7LKK1-F1
#
_entry.id   AF-A0A9P7LKK1-F1
#
_cell.length_a   1.000
_cell.length_b   1.000
_cell.length_c   1.000
_cell.angle_alpha   90.00
_cell.angle_beta   90.00
_cell.angle_gamma   90.00
#
_symmetry.space_group_name_H-M   'P 1'
#
loop_
_entity.id
_entity.type
_entity.pdbx_description
1 polymer ?
#
loop_
_entity_poly.entity_id
_entity_poly.type
_entity_poly.pdbx_seq_one_letter_code
_entity_poly.pdbx_strand_id
1 'polypeptide(L)'
;MGIKISEKFVNDLTTKLIKAADSGKSLEVADPEEVGQYVCSVLALGCELIPVVGSSLGALVTLFGSILFHPNATENKWEKLRDRIEALVNTKIEETQMAILRKKIRGFHDNMENYRRVWEDYRDSTGEEQMRARDTLKTTHIGFLIVVRTAIPEFRVEQFAVPSLPLFALAANIHLMLLSDGIRHGRAWGYSEKNIDTMRAEFKKRTSPQGVSGHAASITSEQSHLLKGAIATAIDLEMPTKIIDTWKGAYSELAVPASGSTGNANGYDDLDYATYAYEVYRKGRGQVKPHKAELNDADNRGSTAAATLRAYADYDSGMVMNVLNYAEYWPYLAGDKMPESVLRKLDREIYFGPFGRHTTNAAWSATSEAPVTDRGPPITSAYVRGWDDIDGLQMKYGDTWGYAYGSTTGGAPKQLDLAKDEYFYWVSVYYGQKLGKVRFWNNKDKALECGSGKHGSYYGCAAPPGYRLTSVHITKWESFTPPGCEGIILGFRPSIIEFTPN
;
A
#
# COMPACT_ATOMS: atom_id res chain seq x y z
N MET A 1 8.49 -24.43 7.73
CA MET A 1 8.13 -23.57 6.59
C MET A 1 8.47 -22.16 7.00
N GLY A 2 9.21 -21.43 6.16
CA GLY A 2 9.64 -20.07 6.48
C GLY A 2 9.12 -19.08 5.45
N ILE A 3 8.70 -17.90 5.92
CA ILE A 3 8.44 -16.73 5.08
C ILE A 3 9.58 -15.72 5.27
N LYS A 4 9.97 -15.06 4.18
CA LYS A 4 10.96 -13.98 4.20
C LYS A 4 10.69 -13.00 3.06
N ILE A 5 11.27 -11.81 3.14
CA ILE A 5 11.25 -10.88 2.00
C ILE A 5 12.09 -11.47 0.84
N SER A 6 11.56 -11.37 -0.37
CA SER A 6 12.22 -11.78 -1.60
C SER A 6 13.28 -10.75 -1.99
N GLU A 7 14.54 -11.10 -1.77
CA GLU A 7 15.69 -10.28 -2.18
C GLU A 7 15.67 -10.02 -3.68
N LYS A 8 15.40 -11.05 -4.49
CA LYS A 8 15.32 -10.92 -5.95
C LYS A 8 14.26 -9.89 -6.36
N PHE A 9 13.04 -10.03 -5.83
CA PHE A 9 11.93 -9.16 -6.21
C PHE A 9 12.18 -7.69 -5.84
N VAL A 10 12.66 -7.45 -4.61
CA VAL A 10 12.96 -6.08 -4.16
C VAL A 10 14.14 -5.49 -4.91
N ASN A 11 15.19 -6.27 -5.19
CA ASN A 11 16.33 -5.81 -5.99
C ASN A 11 15.91 -5.46 -7.42
N ASP A 12 15.02 -6.25 -8.04
CA ASP A 12 14.49 -5.97 -9.38
C ASP A 12 13.68 -4.65 -9.39
N LEU A 13 12.80 -4.43 -8.41
CA LEU A 13 12.03 -3.17 -8.29
C LEU A 13 12.91 -1.96 -7.98
N THR A 14 13.86 -2.12 -7.05
CA THR A 14 14.78 -1.06 -6.65
C THR A 14 15.71 -0.67 -7.79
N THR A 15 16.19 -1.64 -8.56
CA THR A 15 17.00 -1.37 -9.77
C THR A 15 16.22 -0.56 -10.79
N LYS A 16 14.91 -0.83 -10.96
CA LYS A 16 14.06 0.00 -11.84
C LYS A 16 13.89 1.41 -11.31
N LEU A 17 13.68 1.57 -10.00
CA LEU A 17 13.57 2.88 -9.35
C LEU A 17 14.85 3.71 -9.49
N ILE A 18 16.01 3.10 -9.21
CA ILE A 18 17.32 3.75 -9.34
C ILE A 18 17.56 4.17 -10.80
N LYS A 19 17.34 3.28 -11.76
CA LYS A 19 17.49 3.61 -13.19
C LYS A 19 16.56 4.75 -13.63
N ALA A 20 15.32 4.77 -13.14
CA ALA A 20 14.40 5.86 -13.41
C ALA A 20 14.94 7.18 -12.84
N ALA A 21 15.34 7.18 -11.56
CA ALA A 21 15.92 8.34 -10.88
C ALA A 21 17.18 8.87 -11.61
N ASP A 22 18.14 8.00 -11.91
CA ASP A 22 19.42 8.36 -12.54
C ASP A 22 19.26 8.90 -13.96
N SER A 23 18.29 8.39 -14.71
CA SER A 23 18.04 8.84 -16.09
C SER A 23 17.20 10.11 -16.18
N GLY A 24 16.74 10.66 -15.04
CA GLY A 24 15.75 11.73 -14.99
C GLY A 24 14.42 11.34 -15.67
N LYS A 25 14.22 10.04 -15.95
CA LYS A 25 13.02 9.51 -16.61
C LYS A 25 12.05 8.99 -15.57
N SER A 26 10.77 9.00 -15.95
CA SER A 26 9.70 8.44 -15.16
C SER A 26 9.85 6.92 -15.02
N LEU A 27 9.56 6.40 -13.83
CA LEU A 27 9.10 5.03 -13.72
C LEU A 27 7.72 4.97 -14.41
N GLU A 28 7.65 4.30 -15.56
CA GLU A 28 6.38 4.07 -16.24
C GLU A 28 5.55 3.07 -15.43
N VAL A 29 4.52 3.59 -14.76
CA VAL A 29 3.59 2.81 -13.92
C VAL A 29 2.20 3.06 -14.46
N ALA A 30 1.62 2.04 -15.11
CA ALA A 30 0.34 2.15 -15.83
C ALA A 30 -0.87 2.03 -14.89
N ASP A 31 -0.78 1.19 -13.85
CA ASP A 31 -1.82 1.02 -12.83
C ASP A 31 -1.45 1.77 -11.52
N PRO A 32 -2.31 2.64 -10.95
CA PRO A 32 -2.09 3.21 -9.62
C PRO A 32 -1.76 2.18 -8.53
N GLU A 33 -2.27 0.95 -8.60
CA GLU A 33 -1.99 -0.09 -7.59
C GLU A 33 -0.58 -0.68 -7.69
N GLU A 34 0.10 -0.53 -8.84
CA GLU A 34 1.53 -0.86 -8.96
C GLU A 34 2.39 0.02 -8.05
N VAL A 35 1.92 1.20 -7.64
CA VAL A 35 2.65 2.05 -6.69
C VAL A 35 2.90 1.29 -5.38
N GLY A 36 1.96 0.47 -4.93
CA GLY A 36 2.04 -0.21 -3.64
C GLY A 36 3.22 -1.16 -3.49
N GLN A 37 3.58 -1.90 -4.54
CA GLN A 37 4.76 -2.78 -4.52
C GLN A 37 6.08 -2.01 -4.46
N TYR A 38 6.17 -0.84 -5.12
CA TYR A 38 7.36 0.01 -5.05
C TYR A 38 7.49 0.64 -3.66
N VAL A 39 6.39 1.12 -3.08
CA VAL A 39 6.36 1.63 -1.70
C VAL A 39 6.80 0.55 -0.71
N CYS A 40 6.21 -0.65 -0.79
CA CYS A 40 6.60 -1.77 0.09
C CYS A 40 8.06 -2.16 -0.08
N SER A 41 8.61 -2.06 -1.30
CA SER A 41 10.02 -2.36 -1.56
C SER A 41 10.96 -1.35 -0.91
N VAL A 42 10.65 -0.05 -1.02
CA VAL A 42 11.41 1.01 -0.32
C VAL A 42 11.31 0.86 1.20
N LEU A 43 10.12 0.53 1.72
CA LEU A 43 9.93 0.27 3.16
C LEU A 43 10.70 -0.97 3.63
N ALA A 44 10.75 -2.04 2.83
CA ALA A 44 11.52 -3.24 3.14
C ALA A 44 13.02 -2.98 3.18
N LEU A 45 13.55 -2.15 2.26
CA LEU A 45 14.93 -1.65 2.31
C LEU A 45 15.15 -0.81 3.57
N GLY A 46 14.22 0.09 3.88
CA GLY A 46 14.29 0.93 5.08
C GLY A 46 14.25 0.15 6.38
N CYS A 47 13.64 -1.03 6.40
CA CYS A 47 13.66 -1.96 7.53
C CYS A 47 14.86 -2.91 7.52
N GLU A 48 15.83 -2.72 6.61
CA GLU A 48 17.04 -3.55 6.47
C GLU A 48 16.74 -5.05 6.29
N LEU A 49 15.59 -5.39 5.69
CA LEU A 49 15.17 -6.78 5.51
C LEU A 49 15.94 -7.50 4.38
N ILE A 50 16.70 -6.75 3.59
CA ILE A 50 17.49 -7.23 2.47
C ILE A 50 18.85 -6.50 2.46
N PRO A 51 19.97 -7.21 2.20
CA PRO A 51 21.26 -6.59 1.99
C PRO A 51 21.23 -5.63 0.79
N VAL A 52 21.71 -4.42 0.99
CA VAL A 52 21.75 -3.40 -0.05
C VAL A 52 22.91 -3.70 -1.00
N VAL A 53 22.63 -3.87 -2.29
CA VAL A 53 23.66 -4.02 -3.31
C VAL A 53 24.11 -2.63 -3.80
N GLY A 54 25.32 -2.22 -3.42
CA GLY A 54 25.96 -0.97 -3.89
C GLY A 54 25.96 0.18 -2.88
N SER A 55 26.87 1.13 -3.07
CA SER A 55 27.11 2.29 -2.19
C SER A 55 26.13 3.45 -2.37
N SER A 56 25.02 3.25 -3.09
CA SER A 56 24.17 4.32 -3.63
C SER A 56 22.75 4.37 -3.06
N LEU A 57 22.52 3.89 -1.83
CA LEU A 57 21.30 4.31 -1.14
C LEU A 57 21.46 5.76 -0.70
N GLY A 58 20.87 6.66 -1.49
CA GLY A 58 20.47 7.94 -0.96
C GLY A 58 19.54 7.78 0.24
N ALA A 59 19.33 8.86 0.99
CA ALA A 59 18.33 8.90 2.05
C ALA A 59 17.01 8.27 1.56
N LEU A 60 16.39 7.35 2.33
CA LEU A 60 15.27 6.50 1.89
C LEU A 60 14.12 7.33 1.32
N VAL A 61 13.94 8.53 1.88
CA VAL A 61 12.97 9.52 1.45
C VAL A 61 13.15 9.94 -0.02
N THR A 62 14.38 9.95 -0.56
CA THR A 62 14.67 10.30 -1.97
C THR A 62 14.18 9.23 -2.94
N LEU A 63 14.40 7.94 -2.63
CA LEU A 63 13.85 6.82 -3.39
C LEU A 63 12.32 6.85 -3.35
N PHE A 64 11.75 7.13 -2.18
CA PHE A 64 10.31 7.27 -2.02
C PHE A 64 9.75 8.44 -2.83
N GLY A 65 10.43 9.59 -2.83
CA GLY A 65 10.07 10.76 -3.63
C GLY A 65 9.96 10.48 -5.12
N SER A 66 10.85 9.64 -5.68
CA SER A 66 10.82 9.24 -7.10
C SER A 66 9.54 8.49 -7.50
N ILE A 67 8.88 7.82 -6.55
CA ILE A 67 7.61 7.12 -6.75
C ILE A 67 6.43 8.10 -6.69
N LEU A 68 6.45 9.00 -5.70
CA LEU A 68 5.29 9.78 -5.30
C LEU A 68 5.07 11.05 -6.11
N PHE A 69 6.16 11.75 -6.41
CA PHE A 69 6.17 13.14 -6.84
C PHE A 69 6.60 13.29 -8.29
N HIS A 70 6.54 12.20 -9.04
CA HIS A 70 6.84 12.20 -10.45
C HIS A 70 5.80 13.04 -11.24
N PRO A 71 6.19 13.90 -12.21
CA PRO A 71 5.30 14.77 -13.00
C PRO A 71 4.05 14.11 -13.61
N ASN A 72 4.11 12.81 -13.96
CA ASN A 72 2.95 12.06 -14.48
C ASN A 72 2.16 11.28 -13.41
N ALA A 73 2.53 11.37 -12.12
CA ALA A 73 2.04 10.50 -11.04
C ALA A 73 1.23 11.22 -9.96
N THR A 74 1.53 12.48 -9.64
CA THR A 74 1.15 13.05 -8.34
C THR A 74 -0.32 13.44 -8.23
N GLU A 75 -0.94 13.97 -9.28
CA GLU A 75 -2.36 14.36 -9.23
C GLU A 75 -3.27 13.19 -9.67
N ASN A 76 -2.94 12.54 -10.79
CA ASN A 76 -3.83 11.54 -11.39
C ASN A 76 -3.92 10.20 -10.65
N LYS A 77 -2.91 9.76 -9.88
CA LYS A 77 -2.91 8.40 -9.29
C LYS A 77 -3.56 8.34 -7.92
N TRP A 78 -3.24 9.30 -7.06
CA TRP A 78 -3.84 9.40 -5.73
C TRP A 78 -5.30 9.83 -5.79
N GLU A 79 -5.67 10.68 -6.77
CA GLU A 79 -7.08 10.96 -7.05
C GLU A 79 -7.83 9.71 -7.52
N LYS A 80 -7.25 8.88 -8.40
CA LYS A 80 -7.87 7.60 -8.78
C LYS A 80 -8.06 6.66 -7.60
N LEU A 81 -7.08 6.54 -6.69
CA LEU A 81 -7.21 5.71 -5.49
C LEU A 81 -8.27 6.27 -4.53
N ARG A 82 -8.30 7.60 -4.34
CA ARG A 82 -9.35 8.28 -3.57
C ARG A 82 -10.72 8.02 -4.17
N ASP A 83 -10.89 8.25 -5.48
CA ASP A 83 -12.15 8.10 -6.19
C ASP A 83 -12.71 6.67 -6.06
N ARG A 84 -11.82 5.66 -6.08
CA ARG A 84 -12.20 4.26 -5.80
C ARG A 84 -12.74 4.07 -4.38
N ILE A 85 -12.07 4.65 -3.38
CA ILE A 85 -12.53 4.57 -1.98
C ILE A 85 -13.84 5.34 -1.78
N GLU A 86 -13.94 6.55 -2.30
CA GLU A 86 -15.16 7.38 -2.26
C GLU A 86 -16.35 6.69 -2.96
N ALA A 87 -16.10 5.92 -4.01
CA ALA A 87 -17.14 5.09 -4.65
C ALA A 87 -17.61 3.95 -3.73
N LEU A 88 -16.72 3.40 -2.90
CA LEU A 88 -17.01 2.29 -1.99
C LEU A 88 -17.59 2.76 -0.64
N VAL A 89 -17.43 4.01 -0.24
CA VAL A 89 -17.89 4.52 1.08
C VAL A 89 -18.88 5.67 0.97
N ASN A 90 -19.63 5.96 2.04
CA ASN A 90 -20.64 7.02 2.07
C ASN A 90 -20.10 8.44 2.28
N THR A 91 -18.80 8.63 2.09
CA THR A 91 -18.10 9.86 2.47
C THR A 91 -17.22 10.33 1.32
N LYS A 92 -17.30 11.63 1.01
CA LYS A 92 -16.48 12.30 0.00
C LYS A 92 -15.69 13.43 0.67
N ILE A 93 -14.48 13.69 0.22
CA ILE A 93 -13.71 14.86 0.65
C ILE A 93 -14.35 16.12 0.05
N GLU A 94 -14.64 17.11 0.89
CA GLU A 94 -15.11 18.43 0.43
C GLU A 94 -14.02 19.12 -0.41
N GLU A 95 -14.42 19.90 -1.44
CA GLU A 95 -13.45 20.53 -2.34
C GLU A 95 -12.51 21.50 -1.60
N THR A 96 -13.01 22.17 -0.57
CA THR A 96 -12.22 23.04 0.32
C THR A 96 -11.12 22.25 1.03
N GLN A 97 -11.47 21.11 1.65
CA GLN A 97 -10.48 20.24 2.28
C GLN A 97 -9.52 19.66 1.24
N MET A 98 -10.03 19.26 0.07
CA MET A 98 -9.18 18.72 -0.98
C MET A 98 -8.17 19.75 -1.48
N ALA A 99 -8.55 21.02 -1.60
CA ALA A 99 -7.64 22.11 -1.94
C ALA A 99 -6.53 22.28 -0.90
N ILE A 100 -6.84 22.12 0.39
CA ILE A 100 -5.86 22.12 1.48
C ILE A 100 -4.90 20.93 1.32
N LEU A 101 -5.41 19.71 1.13
CA LEU A 101 -4.59 18.51 0.94
C LEU A 101 -3.68 18.63 -0.28
N ARG A 102 -4.19 19.09 -1.43
CA ARG A 102 -3.39 19.33 -2.64
C ARG A 102 -2.29 20.36 -2.40
N LYS A 103 -2.55 21.41 -1.61
CA LYS A 103 -1.54 22.40 -1.24
C LYS A 103 -0.44 21.79 -0.37
N LYS A 104 -0.80 20.96 0.62
CA LYS A 104 0.19 20.26 1.47
C LYS A 104 1.05 19.28 0.66
N ILE A 105 0.43 18.47 -0.21
CA ILE A 105 1.12 17.52 -1.10
C ILE A 105 2.08 18.26 -2.06
N ARG A 106 1.69 19.41 -2.62
CA ARG A 106 2.60 20.26 -3.41
C ARG A 106 3.78 20.78 -2.58
N GLY A 107 3.55 21.18 -1.33
CA GLY A 107 4.62 21.54 -0.41
C GLY A 107 5.60 20.38 -0.15
N PHE A 108 5.09 19.15 -0.03
CA PHE A 108 5.93 17.96 0.12
C PHE A 108 6.76 17.71 -1.13
N HIS A 109 6.16 17.82 -2.32
CA HIS A 109 6.85 17.70 -3.60
C HIS A 109 8.02 18.68 -3.70
N ASP A 110 7.77 19.97 -3.44
CA ASP A 110 8.80 21.01 -3.53
C ASP A 110 9.95 20.77 -2.55
N ASN A 111 9.64 20.38 -1.31
CA ASN A 111 10.66 20.08 -0.31
C ASN A 111 11.44 18.79 -0.62
N MET A 112 10.77 17.77 -1.14
CA MET A 112 11.39 16.52 -1.57
C MET A 112 12.41 16.76 -2.69
N GLU A 113 12.06 17.54 -3.70
CA GLU A 113 12.95 17.82 -4.82
C GLU A 113 14.17 18.64 -4.38
N ASN A 114 13.95 19.62 -3.50
CA ASN A 114 15.05 20.36 -2.91
C ASN A 114 15.96 19.47 -2.03
N TYR A 115 15.36 18.59 -1.22
CA TYR A 115 16.10 17.64 -0.39
C TYR A 115 16.93 16.67 -1.22
N ARG A 116 16.36 16.11 -2.30
CA ARG A 116 17.06 15.23 -3.25
C ARG A 116 18.30 15.91 -3.83
N ARG A 117 18.14 17.12 -4.37
CA ARG A 117 19.25 17.90 -4.93
C ARG A 117 20.37 18.11 -3.90
N VAL A 118 20.03 18.59 -2.71
CA VAL A 118 21.01 18.89 -1.66
C VAL A 118 21.70 17.62 -1.14
N TRP A 119 20.98 16.49 -1.12
CA TRP A 119 21.55 15.19 -0.81
C TRP A 119 22.58 14.74 -1.86
N GLU A 120 22.26 14.90 -3.15
CA GLU A 120 23.19 14.61 -4.26
C GLU A 120 24.46 15.47 -4.15
N ASP A 121 24.30 16.78 -3.89
CA ASP A 121 25.42 17.69 -3.68
C ASP A 121 26.33 17.22 -2.52
N TYR A 122 25.75 16.83 -1.38
CA TYR A 122 26.52 16.32 -0.24
C TYR A 122 27.25 15.00 -0.54
N ARG A 123 26.58 14.08 -1.24
CA ARG A 123 27.13 12.78 -1.61
C ARG A 123 28.30 12.91 -2.58
N ASP A 124 28.18 13.80 -3.56
CA ASP A 124 29.12 13.90 -4.68
C ASP A 124 30.28 14.89 -4.41
N SER A 125 30.14 15.72 -3.37
CA SER A 125 31.19 16.67 -2.94
C SER A 125 32.24 16.01 -2.03
N THR A 126 33.42 16.64 -1.95
CA THR A 126 34.48 16.27 -0.98
C THR A 126 35.06 17.51 -0.29
N GLY A 127 35.80 17.31 0.81
CA GLY A 127 36.53 18.41 1.48
C GLY A 127 35.63 19.52 2.03
N GLU A 128 35.98 20.78 1.76
CA GLU A 128 35.25 21.95 2.26
C GLU A 128 33.86 22.07 1.63
N GLU A 129 33.71 21.73 0.35
CA GLU A 129 32.42 21.73 -0.35
C GLU A 129 31.45 20.73 0.30
N GLN A 130 31.94 19.55 0.66
CA GLN A 130 31.13 18.56 1.39
C GLN A 130 30.69 19.07 2.77
N MET A 131 31.53 19.81 3.48
CA MET A 131 31.15 20.41 4.77
C MET A 131 30.03 21.45 4.61
N ARG A 132 30.10 22.28 3.58
CA ARG A 132 29.01 23.24 3.27
C ARG A 132 27.73 22.52 2.84
N ALA A 133 27.85 21.53 1.95
CA ALA A 133 26.71 20.72 1.51
C ALA A 133 26.05 19.95 2.67
N ARG A 134 26.85 19.48 3.65
CA ARG A 134 26.36 18.85 4.89
C ARG A 134 25.47 19.80 5.68
N ASP A 135 25.87 21.04 5.86
CA ASP A 135 25.12 22.02 6.64
C ASP A 135 23.82 22.43 5.92
N THR A 136 23.86 22.55 4.58
CA THR A 136 22.66 22.73 3.74
C THR A 136 21.72 21.52 3.81
N LEU A 137 22.26 20.30 3.82
CA LEU A 137 21.51 19.05 3.95
C LEU A 137 20.79 18.98 5.30
N LYS A 138 21.51 19.26 6.39
CA LYS A 138 20.91 19.33 7.72
C LYS A 138 19.80 20.37 7.76
N THR A 139 20.03 21.57 7.24
CA THR A 139 19.05 22.65 7.18
C THR A 139 17.79 22.24 6.41
N THR A 140 17.98 21.63 5.24
CA THR A 140 16.89 21.15 4.39
C THR A 140 16.11 20.01 5.05
N HIS A 141 16.80 19.09 5.72
CA HIS A 141 16.19 18.01 6.48
C HIS A 141 15.28 18.54 7.60
N ILE A 142 15.76 19.50 8.40
CA ILE A 142 14.97 20.14 9.47
C ILE A 142 13.69 20.75 8.89
N GLY A 143 13.83 21.57 7.85
CA GLY A 143 12.71 22.24 7.20
C GLY A 143 11.68 21.25 6.67
N PHE A 144 12.14 20.23 5.93
CA PHE A 144 11.25 19.23 5.34
C PHE A 144 10.54 18.37 6.40
N LEU A 145 11.27 17.89 7.40
CA LEU A 145 10.71 17.10 8.51
C LEU A 145 9.55 17.85 9.18
N ILE A 146 9.74 19.15 9.45
CA ILE A 146 8.74 19.94 10.16
C ILE A 146 7.55 20.30 9.25
N VAL A 147 7.78 20.58 7.96
CA VAL A 147 6.70 20.79 6.98
C VAL A 147 5.78 19.57 6.92
N VAL A 148 6.34 18.36 6.89
CA VAL A 148 5.53 17.13 6.86
C VAL A 148 4.80 16.95 8.18
N ARG A 149 5.49 17.11 9.31
CA ARG A 149 4.90 16.98 10.65
C ARG A 149 3.68 17.87 10.85
N THR A 150 3.76 19.16 10.52
CA THR A 150 2.64 20.10 10.75
C THR A 150 1.48 19.88 9.80
N ALA A 151 1.72 19.23 8.66
CA ALA A 151 0.68 18.93 7.69
C ALA A 151 -0.13 17.67 8.05
N ILE A 152 0.40 16.74 8.85
CA ILE A 152 -0.28 15.47 9.21
C ILE A 152 -1.72 15.64 9.71
N PRO A 153 -2.04 16.61 10.60
CA PRO A 153 -3.41 16.81 11.08
C PRO A 153 -4.44 17.04 9.96
N GLU A 154 -4.05 17.70 8.86
CA GLU A 154 -4.94 17.97 7.72
C GLU A 154 -5.39 16.68 7.02
N PHE A 155 -4.57 15.63 7.07
CA PHE A 155 -4.90 14.31 6.52
C PHE A 155 -5.77 13.48 7.47
N ARG A 156 -6.01 13.97 8.68
CA ARG A 156 -6.71 13.26 9.78
C ARG A 156 -8.03 13.90 10.18
N VAL A 157 -8.49 14.92 9.46
CA VAL A 157 -9.78 15.56 9.71
C VAL A 157 -10.87 14.50 9.80
N GLU A 158 -11.52 14.39 10.95
CA GLU A 158 -12.32 13.22 11.35
C GLU A 158 -13.44 12.88 10.35
N GLN A 159 -14.08 13.93 9.81
CA GLN A 159 -15.13 13.83 8.80
C GLN A 159 -14.63 13.19 7.50
N PHE A 160 -13.35 13.37 7.16
CA PHE A 160 -12.74 12.90 5.91
C PHE A 160 -11.72 11.78 6.12
N ALA A 161 -11.53 11.30 7.35
CA ALA A 161 -10.46 10.38 7.71
C ALA A 161 -10.44 9.11 6.82
N VAL A 162 -11.61 8.55 6.50
CA VAL A 162 -11.71 7.33 5.68
C VAL A 162 -11.23 7.58 4.23
N PRO A 163 -11.81 8.52 3.46
CA PRO A 163 -11.34 8.79 2.10
C PRO A 163 -9.94 9.42 2.05
N SER A 164 -9.47 10.10 3.11
CA SER A 164 -8.11 10.65 3.19
C SER A 164 -7.05 9.62 3.61
N LEU A 165 -7.43 8.42 4.04
CA LEU A 165 -6.52 7.46 4.66
C LEU A 165 -5.29 7.09 3.79
N PRO A 166 -5.40 6.87 2.47
CA PRO A 166 -4.21 6.66 1.63
C PRO A 166 -3.28 7.86 1.55
N LEU A 167 -3.85 9.08 1.54
CA LEU A 167 -3.07 10.33 1.56
C LEU A 167 -2.39 10.53 2.92
N PHE A 168 -3.04 10.10 4.01
CA PHE A 168 -2.40 10.02 5.32
C PHE A 168 -1.22 9.04 5.28
N ALA A 169 -1.41 7.82 4.76
CA ALA A 169 -0.36 6.81 4.69
C ALA A 169 0.86 7.29 3.90
N LEU A 170 0.62 8.04 2.83
CA LEU A 170 1.64 8.76 2.07
C LEU A 170 2.45 9.73 2.95
N ALA A 171 1.77 10.65 3.65
CA ALA A 171 2.41 11.63 4.52
C ALA A 171 3.16 10.96 5.68
N ALA A 172 2.57 9.90 6.26
CA ALA A 172 3.18 9.10 7.31
C ALA A 172 4.47 8.41 6.84
N ASN A 173 4.47 7.82 5.63
CA ASN A 173 5.68 7.23 5.04
C ASN A 173 6.81 8.28 4.92
N ILE A 174 6.52 9.47 4.38
CA ILE A 174 7.53 10.55 4.25
C ILE A 174 8.05 10.94 5.64
N HIS A 175 7.14 11.17 6.60
CA HIS A 175 7.51 11.61 7.93
C HIS A 175 8.43 10.61 8.64
N LEU A 176 8.03 9.33 8.64
CA LEU A 176 8.79 8.28 9.32
C LEU A 176 10.12 7.97 8.63
N MET A 177 10.19 8.09 7.30
CA MET A 177 11.46 7.97 6.57
C MET A 177 12.42 9.12 6.90
N LEU A 178 11.94 10.37 6.97
CA LEU A 178 12.76 11.51 7.40
C LEU A 178 13.28 11.32 8.83
N LEU A 179 12.42 10.89 9.76
CA LEU A 179 12.85 10.57 11.12
C LEU A 179 13.91 9.45 11.14
N SER A 180 13.69 8.36 10.39
CA SER A 180 14.65 7.27 10.24
C SER A 180 16.00 7.77 9.70
N ASP A 181 15.98 8.55 8.62
CA ASP A 181 17.18 9.07 7.97
C ASP A 181 17.96 9.97 8.96
N GLY A 182 17.27 10.86 9.68
CA GLY A 182 17.86 11.68 10.74
C GLY A 182 18.42 10.88 11.92
N ILE A 183 17.77 9.78 12.31
CA ILE A 183 18.25 8.90 13.41
C ILE A 183 19.53 8.16 12.98
N ARG A 184 19.57 7.64 11.75
CA ARG A 184 20.66 6.82 11.23
C ARG A 184 21.87 7.63 10.79
N HIS A 185 21.63 8.78 10.17
CA HIS A 185 22.67 9.56 9.50
C HIS A 185 22.90 10.93 10.14
N GLY A 186 22.06 11.36 11.09
CA GLY A 186 22.12 12.70 11.67
C GLY A 186 23.48 13.08 12.25
N ARG A 187 24.21 12.13 12.86
CA ARG A 187 25.58 12.39 13.36
C ARG A 187 26.52 12.82 12.23
N ALA A 188 26.48 12.14 11.08
CA ALA A 188 27.28 12.47 9.91
C ALA A 188 26.87 13.83 9.31
N TRP A 189 25.60 14.21 9.46
CA TRP A 189 25.06 15.49 9.03
C TRP A 189 25.27 16.64 10.03
N GLY A 190 25.92 16.38 11.17
CA GLY A 190 26.20 17.40 12.19
C GLY A 190 25.04 17.70 13.14
N TYR A 191 24.09 16.79 13.31
CA TYR A 191 23.14 16.84 14.43
C TYR A 191 23.84 16.55 15.75
N SER A 192 23.36 17.19 16.83
CA SER A 192 23.73 16.82 18.19
C SER A 192 23.02 15.54 18.62
N GLU A 193 23.56 14.82 19.62
CA GLU A 193 22.87 13.67 20.22
C GLU A 193 21.48 14.03 20.70
N LYS A 194 21.34 15.19 21.34
CA LYS A 194 20.05 15.68 21.82
C LYS A 194 19.00 15.73 20.70
N ASN A 195 19.35 16.28 19.53
CA ASN A 195 18.41 16.36 18.42
C ASN A 195 18.08 14.96 17.85
N ILE A 196 19.06 14.05 17.82
CA ILE A 196 18.86 12.66 17.38
C ILE A 196 17.92 11.92 18.36
N ASP A 197 18.11 12.12 19.67
CA ASP A 197 17.26 11.56 20.70
C ASP A 197 15.83 12.12 20.64
N THR A 198 15.68 13.42 20.33
CA THR A 198 14.38 14.04 20.05
C THR A 198 13.69 13.39 18.86
N MET A 199 14.39 13.15 17.75
CA MET A 199 13.83 12.42 16.59
C MET A 199 13.47 10.97 16.94
N ARG A 200 14.29 10.28 17.75
CA ARG A 200 13.99 8.91 18.21
C ARG A 200 12.75 8.87 19.10
N ALA A 201 12.60 9.84 20.00
CA ALA A 201 11.42 9.97 20.85
C ALA A 201 10.15 10.25 20.02
N GLU A 202 10.24 11.12 19.02
CA GLU A 202 9.14 11.37 18.09
C GLU A 202 8.79 10.11 17.28
N PHE A 203 9.78 9.44 16.69
CA PHE A 203 9.57 8.21 15.94
C PHE A 203 8.82 7.16 16.78
N LYS A 204 9.29 6.89 18.00
CA LYS A 204 8.63 5.96 18.93
C LYS A 204 7.19 6.39 19.24
N LYS A 205 6.96 7.68 19.52
CA LYS A 205 5.61 8.22 19.73
C LYS A 205 4.69 7.97 18.53
N ARG A 206 5.22 8.01 17.30
CA ARG A 206 4.43 7.83 16.08
C ARG A 206 4.28 6.38 15.63
N THR A 207 4.99 5.43 16.22
CA THR A 207 4.98 4.02 15.75
C THR A 207 4.72 2.97 16.83
N SER A 208 4.68 3.36 18.12
CA SER A 208 4.45 2.43 19.22
C SER A 208 3.05 2.60 19.81
N PRO A 209 2.17 1.58 19.71
CA PRO A 209 0.81 1.62 20.26
C PRO A 209 0.72 1.80 21.78
N GLN A 210 1.81 1.59 22.51
CA GLN A 210 1.89 1.81 23.95
C GLN A 210 3.28 2.32 24.33
N GLY A 211 3.36 3.60 24.72
CA GLY A 211 4.51 4.16 25.42
C GLY A 211 5.20 5.30 24.68
N VAL A 212 4.84 6.54 25.01
CA VAL A 212 5.68 7.54 25.68
C VAL A 212 4.75 8.69 26.10
N SER A 213 4.28 8.69 27.35
CA SER A 213 3.74 9.90 27.98
C SER A 213 4.91 10.67 28.60
N GLY A 214 5.15 11.91 28.16
CA GLY A 214 6.05 12.82 28.89
C GLY A 214 6.84 13.89 28.12
N HIS A 215 6.92 13.88 26.78
CA HIS A 215 7.91 14.73 26.06
C HIS A 215 7.34 15.61 24.92
N ALA A 216 6.02 15.71 24.74
CA ALA A 216 5.45 16.40 23.58
C ALA A 216 5.79 17.92 23.55
N ALA A 217 5.70 18.60 24.69
CA ALA A 217 5.99 20.04 24.79
C ALA A 217 7.48 20.35 24.55
N SER A 218 8.39 19.50 25.05
CA SER A 218 9.83 19.66 24.82
C SER A 218 10.21 19.44 23.35
N ILE A 219 9.57 18.48 22.68
CA ILE A 219 9.79 18.23 21.24
C ILE A 219 9.35 19.45 20.41
N THR A 220 8.15 19.99 20.65
CA THR A 220 7.63 21.14 19.86
C THR A 220 8.48 22.39 20.06
N SER A 221 8.90 22.69 21.28
CA SER A 221 9.78 23.85 21.57
C SER A 221 11.14 23.72 20.87
N GLU A 222 11.75 22.55 20.92
CA GLU A 222 13.04 22.28 20.27
C GLU A 222 12.94 22.41 18.75
N GLN A 223 11.87 21.90 18.15
CA GLN A 223 11.65 21.99 16.71
C GLN A 223 11.36 23.41 16.23
N SER A 224 10.59 24.19 16.99
CA SER A 224 10.38 25.60 16.68
C SER A 224 11.71 26.35 16.62
N HIS A 225 12.60 26.11 17.60
CA HIS A 225 13.94 26.69 17.60
C HIS A 225 14.78 26.24 16.40
N LEU A 226 14.79 24.93 16.09
CA LEU A 226 15.52 24.38 14.94
C LEU A 226 15.00 24.95 13.61
N LEU A 227 13.69 25.04 13.42
CA LEU A 227 13.10 25.58 12.20
C LEU A 227 13.39 27.06 12.04
N LYS A 228 13.33 27.84 13.13
CA LYS A 228 13.70 29.27 13.08
C LYS A 228 15.14 29.46 12.61
N GLY A 229 16.07 28.65 13.11
CA GLY A 229 17.46 28.63 12.65
C GLY A 229 17.56 28.21 11.18
N ALA A 230 16.87 27.14 10.78
CA ALA A 230 16.88 26.67 9.41
C ALA A 230 16.34 27.72 8.41
N ILE A 231 15.29 28.46 8.77
CA ILE A 231 14.75 29.56 7.94
C ILE A 231 15.78 30.67 7.77
N ALA A 232 16.47 31.08 8.84
CA ALA A 232 17.52 32.11 8.75
C ALA A 232 18.65 31.65 7.82
N THR A 233 19.15 30.42 8.02
CA THR A 233 20.18 29.83 7.17
C THR A 233 19.74 29.70 5.71
N ALA A 234 18.49 29.32 5.45
CA ALA A 234 17.97 29.20 4.09
C ALA A 234 17.87 30.55 3.35
N ILE A 235 17.59 31.64 4.09
CA ILE A 235 17.60 32.99 3.53
C ILE A 235 19.04 33.39 3.18
N ASP A 236 20.00 33.14 4.09
CA ASP A 236 21.41 33.45 3.86
C ASP A 236 22.01 32.63 2.70
N LEU A 237 21.53 31.41 2.48
CA LEU A 237 21.90 30.53 1.37
C LEU A 237 21.12 30.79 0.07
N GLU A 238 20.27 31.82 0.04
CA GLU A 238 19.43 32.17 -1.13
C GLU A 238 18.62 30.98 -1.67
N MET A 239 18.11 30.12 -0.78
CA MET A 239 17.29 28.98 -1.17
C MET A 239 16.00 29.45 -1.89
N PRO A 240 15.42 28.62 -2.79
CA PRO A 240 14.24 29.03 -3.54
C PRO A 240 13.10 29.52 -2.65
N THR A 241 12.51 30.68 -2.98
CA THR A 241 11.50 31.35 -2.14
C THR A 241 10.34 30.44 -1.77
N LYS A 242 9.89 29.60 -2.71
CA LYS A 242 8.83 28.60 -2.48
C LYS A 242 9.13 27.65 -1.31
N ILE A 243 10.40 27.28 -1.11
CA ILE A 243 10.84 26.42 0.00
C ILE A 243 10.77 27.21 1.30
N ILE A 244 11.34 28.42 1.32
CA ILE A 244 11.34 29.31 2.50
C ILE A 244 9.89 29.60 2.94
N ASP A 245 8.98 29.83 1.99
CA ASP A 245 7.56 30.08 2.27
C ASP A 245 6.87 28.87 2.89
N THR A 246 7.15 27.65 2.41
CA THR A 246 6.62 26.43 3.07
C THR A 246 7.12 26.29 4.51
N TRP A 247 8.38 26.64 4.78
CA TRP A 247 8.97 26.56 6.12
C TRP A 247 8.39 27.61 7.05
N LYS A 248 8.20 28.85 6.57
CA LYS A 248 7.51 29.91 7.32
C LYS A 248 6.07 29.53 7.65
N GLY A 249 5.38 28.88 6.71
CA GLY A 249 4.05 28.31 6.94
C GLY A 249 4.04 27.30 8.08
N ALA A 250 4.93 26.30 8.02
CA ALA A 250 5.06 25.29 9.07
C ALA A 250 5.46 25.89 10.43
N TYR A 251 6.34 26.90 10.44
CA TYR A 251 6.71 27.61 11.67
C TYR A 251 5.50 28.33 12.30
N SER A 252 4.66 28.94 11.47
CA SER A 252 3.43 29.60 11.92
C SER A 252 2.46 28.59 12.52
N GLU A 253 2.31 27.42 11.88
CA GLU A 253 1.47 26.32 12.38
C GLU A 253 1.95 25.76 13.72
N LEU A 254 3.27 25.68 13.95
CA LEU A 254 3.84 25.30 15.25
C LEU A 254 3.57 26.32 16.37
N ALA A 255 3.41 27.59 16.03
CA ALA A 255 3.23 28.69 16.98
C ALA A 255 1.77 28.85 17.44
N VAL A 256 0.81 28.29 16.71
CA VAL A 256 -0.60 28.28 17.11
C VAL A 256 -0.75 27.25 18.24
N PRO A 257 -1.23 27.64 19.45
CA PRO A 257 -1.56 26.67 20.49
C PRO A 257 -2.52 25.63 19.91
N ALA A 258 -2.44 24.37 20.34
CA ALA A 258 -3.41 23.33 19.99
C ALA A 258 -4.82 23.59 20.59
N SER A 259 -5.24 24.85 20.66
CA SER A 259 -6.57 25.30 21.04
C SER A 259 -7.49 25.10 19.84
N GLY A 260 -8.21 23.98 19.86
CA GLY A 260 -9.39 23.78 19.02
C GLY A 260 -9.08 23.36 17.58
N SER A 261 -8.43 22.21 17.41
CA SER A 261 -8.79 21.36 16.27
C SER A 261 -10.28 21.04 16.43
N THR A 262 -11.12 21.75 15.69
CA THR A 262 -12.52 21.36 15.46
C THR A 262 -12.49 20.01 14.74
N GLY A 263 -12.38 18.91 15.49
CA GLY A 263 -12.25 17.57 14.88
C GLY A 263 -11.56 16.49 15.71
N ASN A 264 -11.07 16.73 16.93
CA ASN A 264 -10.48 15.68 17.76
C ASN A 264 -11.51 15.00 18.70
N ALA A 265 -12.76 14.79 18.27
CA ALA A 265 -13.78 14.18 19.14
C ALA A 265 -13.45 12.70 19.46
N ASN A 266 -12.72 12.02 18.57
CA ASN A 266 -12.29 10.62 18.73
C ASN A 266 -10.83 10.42 19.17
N GLY A 267 -10.06 11.48 19.49
CA GLY A 267 -8.69 11.32 19.98
C GLY A 267 -7.63 10.93 18.92
N TYR A 268 -7.90 11.09 17.62
CA TYR A 268 -7.01 10.66 16.53
C TYR A 268 -5.61 11.30 16.54
N ASP A 269 -5.48 12.50 17.10
CA ASP A 269 -4.19 13.19 17.18
C ASP A 269 -3.21 12.54 18.17
N ASP A 270 -3.75 11.78 19.13
CA ASP A 270 -2.99 11.08 20.16
C ASP A 270 -2.59 9.66 19.76
N LEU A 271 -3.22 9.11 18.70
CA LEU A 271 -2.90 7.79 18.17
C LEU A 271 -1.56 7.81 17.40
N ASP A 272 -0.78 6.74 17.60
CA ASP A 272 0.32 6.41 16.69
C ASP A 272 -0.24 6.13 15.28
N TYR A 273 0.65 6.12 14.30
CA TYR A 273 0.26 6.06 12.91
C TYR A 273 -0.38 4.71 12.55
N ALA A 274 0.16 3.60 13.05
CA ALA A 274 -0.35 2.27 12.75
C ALA A 274 -1.74 2.05 13.37
N THR A 275 -1.93 2.46 14.63
CA THR A 275 -3.23 2.39 15.30
C THR A 275 -4.27 3.27 14.59
N TYR A 276 -3.93 4.53 14.28
CA TYR A 276 -4.80 5.40 13.49
C TYR A 276 -5.21 4.75 12.16
N ALA A 277 -4.24 4.20 11.43
CA ALA A 277 -4.51 3.59 10.12
C ALA A 277 -5.48 2.40 10.24
N TYR A 278 -5.31 1.55 11.26
CA TYR A 278 -6.18 0.39 11.48
C TYR A 278 -7.59 0.78 11.94
N GLU A 279 -7.70 1.75 12.85
CA GLU A 279 -9.01 2.22 13.34
C GLU A 279 -9.82 2.89 12.23
N VAL A 280 -9.18 3.75 11.43
CA VAL A 280 -9.86 4.42 10.32
C VAL A 280 -10.22 3.44 9.20
N TYR A 281 -9.37 2.46 8.93
CA TYR A 281 -9.70 1.34 8.04
C TYR A 281 -10.97 0.60 8.52
N ARG A 282 -11.04 0.23 9.81
CA ARG A 282 -12.23 -0.43 10.37
C ARG A 282 -13.48 0.44 10.34
N LYS A 283 -13.33 1.74 10.64
CA LYS A 283 -14.41 2.73 10.51
C LYS A 283 -14.94 2.77 9.08
N GLY A 284 -14.05 2.83 8.09
CA GLY A 284 -14.43 2.86 6.69
C GLY A 284 -15.04 1.54 6.20
N ARG A 285 -14.58 0.40 6.73
CA ARG A 285 -15.21 -0.90 6.49
C ARG A 285 -16.67 -0.92 6.92
N GLY A 286 -17.01 -0.29 8.05
CA GLY A 286 -18.39 -0.11 8.50
C GLY A 286 -19.23 0.85 7.63
N GLN A 287 -18.61 1.56 6.68
CA GLN A 287 -19.27 2.48 5.75
C GLN A 287 -19.36 1.94 4.32
N VAL A 288 -18.89 0.70 4.08
CA VAL A 288 -18.86 0.10 2.74
C VAL A 288 -20.27 0.00 2.17
N LYS A 289 -20.43 0.54 0.97
CA LYS A 289 -21.64 0.41 0.15
C LYS A 289 -21.55 -0.87 -0.67
N PRO A 290 -22.52 -1.79 -0.55
CA PRO A 290 -22.62 -2.93 -1.45
C PRO A 290 -22.64 -2.49 -2.91
N HIS A 291 -21.96 -3.24 -3.77
CA HIS A 291 -22.15 -3.10 -5.21
C HIS A 291 -23.60 -3.41 -5.57
N LYS A 292 -24.10 -2.77 -6.62
CA LYS A 292 -25.37 -3.18 -7.21
C LYS A 292 -25.23 -4.62 -7.70
N ALA A 293 -26.20 -5.47 -7.36
CA ALA A 293 -26.26 -6.81 -7.92
C ALA A 293 -26.47 -6.70 -9.44
N GLU A 294 -25.56 -7.30 -10.20
CA GLU A 294 -25.67 -7.37 -11.66
C GLU A 294 -26.87 -8.23 -12.09
N LEU A 295 -27.21 -9.24 -11.30
CA LEU A 295 -28.35 -10.13 -11.50
C LEU A 295 -29.41 -9.84 -10.44
N ASN A 296 -30.54 -9.25 -10.83
CA ASN A 296 -31.58 -8.76 -9.91
C ASN A 296 -32.97 -9.39 -10.11
N ASP A 297 -33.07 -10.48 -10.86
CA ASP A 297 -34.30 -11.26 -11.01
C ASP A 297 -34.46 -12.34 -9.91
N ALA A 298 -35.66 -12.92 -9.86
CA ALA A 298 -36.04 -13.92 -8.84
C ALA A 298 -35.26 -15.24 -8.93
N ASP A 299 -34.67 -15.53 -10.09
CA ASP A 299 -33.94 -16.78 -10.38
C ASP A 299 -32.46 -16.68 -9.96
N ASN A 300 -31.95 -15.47 -9.79
CA ASN A 300 -30.58 -15.19 -9.41
C ASN A 300 -30.39 -14.90 -7.91
N ARG A 301 -31.03 -15.74 -7.07
CA ARG A 301 -30.93 -15.68 -5.61
C ARG A 301 -29.46 -15.71 -5.15
N GLY A 302 -29.10 -14.77 -4.28
CA GLY A 302 -27.76 -14.65 -3.68
C GLY A 302 -26.85 -13.62 -4.36
N SER A 303 -27.18 -13.14 -5.57
CA SER A 303 -26.35 -12.17 -6.31
C SER A 303 -26.13 -10.87 -5.52
N THR A 304 -27.12 -10.43 -4.75
CA THR A 304 -26.97 -9.31 -3.79
C THR A 304 -25.95 -9.61 -2.71
N ALA A 305 -25.92 -10.82 -2.16
CA ALA A 305 -24.94 -11.21 -1.15
C ALA A 305 -23.52 -11.28 -1.74
N ALA A 306 -23.38 -11.85 -2.95
CA ALA A 306 -22.11 -11.87 -3.67
C ALA A 306 -21.59 -10.46 -3.99
N ALA A 307 -22.45 -9.58 -4.54
CA ALA A 307 -22.11 -8.19 -4.81
C ALA A 307 -21.76 -7.40 -3.53
N THR A 308 -22.45 -7.69 -2.41
CA THR A 308 -22.13 -7.15 -1.10
C THR A 308 -20.73 -7.57 -0.66
N LEU A 309 -20.44 -8.87 -0.60
CA LEU A 309 -19.11 -9.35 -0.17
C LEU A 309 -17.99 -8.90 -1.11
N ARG A 310 -18.28 -8.74 -2.41
CA ARG A 310 -17.33 -8.18 -3.37
C ARG A 310 -16.95 -6.74 -3.03
N ALA A 311 -17.90 -5.89 -2.64
CA ALA A 311 -17.59 -4.53 -2.23
C ALA A 311 -16.67 -4.48 -0.99
N TYR A 312 -16.87 -5.38 -0.03
CA TYR A 312 -15.97 -5.54 1.11
C TYR A 312 -14.58 -6.04 0.69
N ALA A 313 -14.51 -7.00 -0.22
CA ALA A 313 -13.25 -7.53 -0.73
C ALA A 313 -12.44 -6.46 -1.49
N ASP A 314 -13.11 -5.64 -2.30
CA ASP A 314 -12.50 -4.53 -3.03
C ASP A 314 -11.98 -3.44 -2.06
N TYR A 315 -12.77 -3.10 -1.03
CA TYR A 315 -12.36 -2.17 0.01
C TYR A 315 -11.16 -2.70 0.82
N ASP A 316 -11.25 -3.93 1.31
CA ASP A 316 -10.22 -4.59 2.11
C ASP A 316 -8.92 -4.71 1.31
N SER A 317 -8.99 -5.18 0.06
CA SER A 317 -7.82 -5.30 -0.83
C SER A 317 -7.18 -3.94 -1.11
N GLY A 318 -7.98 -2.92 -1.45
CA GLY A 318 -7.49 -1.57 -1.73
C GLY A 318 -6.77 -0.95 -0.54
N MET A 319 -7.33 -1.09 0.67
CA MET A 319 -6.73 -0.57 1.90
C MET A 319 -5.52 -1.38 2.37
N VAL A 320 -5.53 -2.71 2.20
CA VAL A 320 -4.35 -3.54 2.51
C VAL A 320 -3.17 -3.15 1.63
N MET A 321 -3.39 -3.04 0.32
CA MET A 321 -2.34 -2.73 -0.66
C MET A 321 -1.75 -1.33 -0.48
N ASN A 322 -2.55 -0.35 -0.04
CA ASN A 322 -2.17 1.07 -0.06
C ASN A 322 -2.07 1.74 1.32
N VAL A 323 -2.35 1.02 2.40
CA VAL A 323 -2.32 1.56 3.76
C VAL A 323 -1.76 0.53 4.75
N LEU A 324 -2.46 -0.58 4.94
CA LEU A 324 -2.16 -1.47 6.07
C LEU A 324 -0.81 -2.15 5.91
N ASN A 325 -0.44 -2.58 4.70
CA ASN A 325 0.89 -3.15 4.48
C ASN A 325 2.00 -2.15 4.81
N TYR A 326 1.82 -0.86 4.54
CA TYR A 326 2.81 0.16 4.88
C TYR A 326 2.93 0.31 6.40
N ALA A 327 1.80 0.33 7.09
CA ALA A 327 1.73 0.45 8.53
C ALA A 327 2.46 -0.66 9.29
N GLU A 328 2.50 -1.87 8.73
CA GLU A 328 3.27 -2.99 9.30
C GLU A 328 4.79 -2.75 9.29
N TYR A 329 5.33 -1.94 8.35
CA TYR A 329 6.76 -1.61 8.30
C TYR A 329 7.14 -0.47 9.26
N TRP A 330 6.23 0.47 9.51
CA TRP A 330 6.51 1.72 10.20
C TRP A 330 7.32 1.61 11.51
N PRO A 331 7.02 0.67 12.43
CA PRO A 331 7.77 0.55 13.68
C PRO A 331 9.24 0.15 13.51
N TYR A 332 9.59 -0.42 12.37
CA TYR A 332 10.90 -1.06 12.14
C TYR A 332 11.85 -0.19 11.30
N LEU A 333 11.38 0.96 10.80
CA LEU A 333 12.17 1.86 9.98
C LEU A 333 13.38 2.47 10.70
N ALA A 334 13.40 2.50 12.03
CA ALA A 334 14.55 3.01 12.81
C ALA A 334 15.60 1.93 13.16
N GLY A 335 15.50 0.73 12.57
CA GLY A 335 16.46 -0.36 12.76
C GLY A 335 16.04 -1.45 13.76
N ASP A 336 14.84 -1.34 14.33
CA ASP A 336 14.29 -2.42 15.17
C ASP A 336 14.01 -3.66 14.32
N LYS A 337 14.33 -4.85 14.85
CA LYS A 337 14.14 -6.11 14.12
C LYS A 337 12.66 -6.42 13.94
N MET A 338 12.24 -6.61 12.69
CA MET A 338 10.87 -7.04 12.37
C MET A 338 10.61 -8.49 12.84
N PRO A 339 9.56 -8.75 13.63
CA PRO A 339 9.21 -10.10 14.07
C PRO A 339 8.50 -10.89 12.95
N GLU A 340 8.61 -12.22 13.01
CA GLU A 340 7.96 -13.11 12.03
C GLU A 340 6.43 -12.96 12.00
N SER A 341 5.80 -12.61 13.12
CA SER A 341 4.36 -12.32 13.18
C SER A 341 3.95 -11.15 12.28
N VAL A 342 4.82 -10.16 12.10
CA VAL A 342 4.60 -9.05 11.17
C VAL A 342 4.80 -9.50 9.73
N LEU A 343 5.81 -10.33 9.46
CA LEU A 343 5.97 -10.94 8.13
C LEU A 343 4.73 -11.75 7.74
N ARG A 344 4.08 -12.46 8.68
CA ARG A 344 2.83 -13.20 8.42
C ARG A 344 1.68 -12.27 8.05
N LYS A 345 1.59 -11.10 8.71
CA LYS A 345 0.62 -10.07 8.36
C LYS A 345 0.91 -9.42 7.01
N LEU A 346 2.17 -9.18 6.68
CA LEU A 346 2.57 -8.70 5.34
C LEU A 346 2.28 -9.74 4.25
N ASP A 347 2.29 -11.01 4.61
CA ASP A 347 1.97 -12.12 3.73
C ASP A 347 0.47 -12.43 3.61
N ARG A 348 -0.40 -11.63 4.23
CA ARG A 348 -1.85 -11.88 4.26
C ARG A 348 -2.43 -12.02 2.84
N GLU A 349 -3.43 -12.88 2.72
CA GLU A 349 -4.16 -13.03 1.47
C GLU A 349 -5.22 -11.93 1.33
N ILE A 350 -5.25 -11.30 0.15
CA ILE A 350 -6.31 -10.38 -0.27
C ILE A 350 -7.22 -11.10 -1.27
N TYR A 351 -8.49 -10.69 -1.34
CA TYR A 351 -9.51 -11.43 -2.10
C TYR A 351 -10.21 -10.56 -3.14
N PHE A 352 -10.56 -11.20 -4.25
CA PHE A 352 -11.37 -10.63 -5.32
C PHE A 352 -12.58 -11.53 -5.59
N GLY A 353 -13.70 -10.89 -5.93
CA GLY A 353 -15.01 -11.55 -5.99
C GLY A 353 -15.74 -11.53 -4.64
N PRO A 354 -16.79 -12.34 -4.44
CA PRO A 354 -17.26 -13.38 -5.34
C PRO A 354 -17.74 -12.85 -6.69
N PHE A 355 -17.27 -13.45 -7.77
CA PHE A 355 -17.82 -13.23 -9.10
C PHE A 355 -18.86 -14.33 -9.37
N GLY A 356 -20.14 -14.00 -9.15
CA GLY A 356 -21.23 -14.96 -9.29
C GLY A 356 -22.38 -14.65 -8.34
N ARG A 357 -23.13 -15.68 -7.94
CA ARG A 357 -24.36 -15.55 -7.15
C ARG A 357 -24.24 -15.99 -5.70
N HIS A 358 -23.20 -16.74 -5.36
CA HIS A 358 -23.07 -17.34 -4.02
C HIS A 358 -21.79 -16.90 -3.33
N THR A 359 -21.80 -17.01 -2.00
CA THR A 359 -20.72 -16.56 -1.11
C THR A 359 -20.08 -17.71 -0.34
N THR A 360 -20.47 -18.97 -0.59
CA THR A 360 -19.83 -20.12 0.06
C THR A 360 -18.33 -20.07 -0.15
N ASN A 361 -17.56 -20.45 0.89
CA ASN A 361 -16.10 -20.38 0.94
C ASN A 361 -15.50 -18.96 1.01
N ALA A 362 -16.31 -17.89 1.12
CA ALA A 362 -15.79 -16.58 1.48
C ALA A 362 -15.21 -16.62 2.91
N ALA A 363 -13.97 -16.17 3.05
CA ALA A 363 -13.28 -16.09 4.33
C ALA A 363 -13.61 -14.83 5.14
N TRP A 364 -14.46 -13.94 4.60
CA TRP A 364 -14.84 -12.65 5.18
C TRP A 364 -16.35 -12.44 5.14
N SER A 365 -16.82 -11.45 5.90
CA SER A 365 -18.22 -11.04 5.95
C SER A 365 -18.35 -9.51 6.09
N ALA A 366 -19.57 -8.99 6.12
CA ALA A 366 -19.80 -7.58 6.41
C ALA A 366 -19.26 -7.14 7.80
N THR A 367 -19.15 -8.07 8.74
CA THR A 367 -18.73 -7.79 10.13
C THR A 367 -17.34 -8.33 10.48
N SER A 368 -16.70 -9.09 9.57
CA SER A 368 -15.41 -9.72 9.85
C SER A 368 -14.48 -9.67 8.64
N GLU A 369 -13.25 -9.24 8.89
CA GLU A 369 -12.12 -9.28 7.96
C GLU A 369 -11.72 -10.74 7.67
N ALA A 370 -11.07 -10.98 6.54
CA ALA A 370 -10.46 -12.28 6.30
C ALA A 370 -9.32 -12.54 7.31
N PRO A 371 -9.21 -13.75 7.89
CA PRO A 371 -8.16 -14.05 8.84
C PRO A 371 -6.78 -14.07 8.18
N VAL A 372 -5.77 -13.61 8.91
CA VAL A 372 -4.37 -13.83 8.53
C VAL A 372 -4.05 -15.31 8.71
N THR A 373 -3.79 -15.99 7.60
CA THR A 373 -3.46 -17.42 7.58
C THR A 373 -2.05 -17.66 7.08
N ASP A 374 -1.50 -18.81 7.45
CA ASP A 374 -0.20 -19.24 6.95
C ASP A 374 -0.27 -19.55 5.46
N ARG A 375 0.80 -19.20 4.74
CA ARG A 375 0.92 -19.53 3.33
C ARG A 375 1.16 -21.02 3.14
N GLY A 376 0.37 -21.63 2.27
CA GLY A 376 0.56 -23.00 1.81
C GLY A 376 1.55 -23.11 0.64
N PRO A 377 1.79 -24.34 0.14
CA PRO A 377 2.56 -24.56 -1.07
C PRO A 377 2.03 -23.74 -2.26
N PRO A 378 2.90 -23.31 -3.19
CA PRO A 378 2.47 -22.55 -4.36
C PRO A 378 1.56 -23.36 -5.29
N ILE A 379 0.71 -22.69 -6.05
CA ILE A 379 -0.04 -23.34 -7.15
C ILE A 379 0.96 -23.79 -8.21
N THR A 380 0.94 -25.07 -8.58
CA THR A 380 1.81 -25.67 -9.59
C THR A 380 1.05 -26.17 -10.82
N SER A 381 -0.27 -26.26 -10.73
CA SER A 381 -1.13 -26.61 -11.86
C SER A 381 -2.55 -26.11 -11.64
N ALA A 382 -3.23 -25.76 -12.72
CA ALA A 382 -4.66 -25.51 -12.72
C ALA A 382 -5.34 -26.49 -13.67
N TYR A 383 -6.41 -27.13 -13.20
CA TYR A 383 -7.25 -28.03 -13.97
C TYR A 383 -8.68 -27.50 -13.98
N VAL A 384 -9.23 -27.29 -15.18
CA VAL A 384 -10.57 -26.72 -15.37
C VAL A 384 -11.34 -27.57 -16.38
N ARG A 385 -12.60 -27.85 -16.07
CA ARG A 385 -13.53 -28.51 -16.99
C ARG A 385 -14.63 -27.55 -17.38
N GLY A 386 -15.06 -27.58 -18.63
CA GLY A 386 -16.16 -26.74 -19.09
C GLY A 386 -16.51 -26.94 -20.56
N TRP A 387 -17.73 -26.55 -20.91
CA TRP A 387 -18.21 -26.37 -22.28
C TRP A 387 -18.91 -25.02 -22.41
N ASP A 388 -20.22 -25.00 -22.14
CA ASP A 388 -21.03 -23.79 -22.12
C ASP A 388 -20.65 -22.90 -20.94
N ASP A 389 -20.45 -23.53 -19.78
CA ASP A 389 -19.99 -22.92 -18.53
C ASP A 389 -18.84 -23.73 -17.93
N ILE A 390 -18.31 -23.28 -16.79
CA ILE A 390 -17.36 -24.04 -15.99
C ILE A 390 -18.08 -25.17 -15.26
N ASP A 391 -17.69 -26.41 -15.56
CA ASP A 391 -18.18 -27.64 -14.94
C ASP A 391 -17.38 -28.03 -13.69
N GLY A 392 -16.08 -27.75 -13.67
CA GLY A 392 -15.23 -28.15 -12.57
C GLY A 392 -13.92 -27.39 -12.53
N LEU A 393 -13.36 -27.24 -11.33
CA LEU A 393 -12.10 -26.54 -11.12
C LEU A 393 -11.32 -27.19 -9.97
N GLN A 394 -10.03 -27.40 -10.18
CA GLN A 394 -9.12 -27.90 -9.16
C GLN A 394 -7.75 -27.27 -9.34
N MET A 395 -7.13 -26.86 -8.23
CA MET A 395 -5.75 -26.37 -8.20
C MET A 395 -4.83 -27.42 -7.59
N LYS A 396 -3.61 -27.54 -8.12
CA LYS A 396 -2.54 -28.32 -7.51
C LYS A 396 -1.63 -27.39 -6.72
N TYR A 397 -1.34 -27.75 -5.48
CA TYR A 397 -0.49 -27.01 -4.55
C TYR A 397 0.76 -27.84 -4.24
N GLY A 398 1.93 -27.37 -4.70
CA GLY A 398 3.14 -28.20 -4.71
C GLY A 398 2.89 -29.49 -5.49
N ASP A 399 2.98 -30.64 -4.82
CA ASP A 399 2.75 -31.94 -5.44
C ASP A 399 1.35 -32.51 -5.21
N THR A 400 0.49 -31.81 -4.45
CA THR A 400 -0.82 -32.31 -4.04
C THR A 400 -1.97 -31.59 -4.74
N TRP A 401 -2.90 -32.34 -5.33
CA TRP A 401 -4.15 -31.78 -5.81
C TRP A 401 -5.02 -31.35 -4.63
N GLY A 402 -5.48 -30.10 -4.66
CA GLY A 402 -6.39 -29.54 -3.66
C GLY A 402 -7.82 -30.06 -3.86
N TYR A 403 -8.78 -29.37 -3.25
CA TYR A 403 -10.18 -29.73 -3.35
C TYR A 403 -10.71 -29.60 -4.80
N ALA A 404 -11.37 -30.64 -5.31
CA ALA A 404 -12.05 -30.61 -6.61
C ALA A 404 -13.42 -29.96 -6.46
N TYR A 405 -13.59 -28.78 -7.04
CA TYR A 405 -14.88 -28.09 -7.11
C TYR A 405 -15.66 -28.51 -8.35
N GLY A 406 -16.98 -28.63 -8.20
CA GLY A 406 -17.89 -28.95 -9.30
C GLY A 406 -17.86 -30.42 -9.73
N SER A 407 -18.19 -30.67 -10.98
CA SER A 407 -18.17 -32.00 -11.58
C SER A 407 -16.76 -32.41 -12.01
N THR A 408 -16.36 -33.63 -11.67
CA THR A 408 -15.09 -34.23 -12.12
C THR A 408 -15.21 -34.89 -13.49
N THR A 409 -16.44 -35.08 -13.98
CA THR A 409 -16.76 -35.79 -15.23
C THR A 409 -17.42 -34.91 -16.29
N GLY A 410 -18.05 -33.80 -15.89
CA GLY A 410 -18.71 -32.84 -16.78
C GLY A 410 -17.72 -31.97 -17.55
N GLY A 411 -18.09 -31.53 -18.75
CA GLY A 411 -17.28 -30.66 -19.60
C GLY A 411 -15.98 -31.28 -20.13
N ALA A 412 -15.34 -30.59 -21.07
CA ALA A 412 -14.03 -30.96 -21.58
C ALA A 412 -12.93 -30.49 -20.62
N PRO A 413 -11.95 -31.35 -20.29
CA PRO A 413 -10.88 -30.98 -19.38
C PRO A 413 -9.79 -30.16 -20.08
N LYS A 414 -9.23 -29.20 -19.35
CA LYS A 414 -8.04 -28.44 -19.73
C LYS A 414 -7.15 -28.27 -18.51
N GLN A 415 -5.83 -28.32 -18.73
CA GLN A 415 -4.84 -28.19 -17.68
C GLN A 415 -3.71 -27.27 -18.14
N LEU A 416 -3.12 -26.55 -17.19
CA LEU A 416 -1.86 -25.85 -17.39
C LEU A 416 -0.97 -26.08 -16.17
N ASP A 417 0.13 -26.77 -16.40
CA ASP A 417 1.21 -26.94 -15.42
C ASP A 417 2.15 -25.74 -15.45
N LEU A 418 2.57 -25.31 -14.26
CA LEU A 418 3.45 -24.17 -14.06
C LEU A 418 4.86 -24.67 -13.77
N ALA A 419 5.84 -24.05 -14.44
CA ALA A 419 7.24 -24.20 -14.05
C ALA A 419 7.52 -23.52 -12.70
N LYS A 420 8.69 -23.78 -12.11
CA LYS A 420 9.07 -23.28 -10.78
C LYS A 420 9.01 -21.75 -10.64
N ASP A 421 9.28 -21.01 -11.71
CA ASP A 421 9.22 -19.54 -11.76
C ASP A 421 7.92 -18.99 -12.37
N GLU A 422 6.96 -19.88 -12.67
CA GLU A 422 5.66 -19.51 -13.22
C GLU A 422 4.59 -19.41 -12.14
N TYR A 423 3.75 -18.37 -12.22
CA TYR A 423 2.62 -18.15 -11.33
C TYR A 423 1.51 -17.41 -12.06
N PHE A 424 0.26 -17.66 -11.66
CA PHE A 424 -0.88 -16.91 -12.15
C PHE A 424 -0.90 -15.50 -11.51
N TYR A 425 -1.03 -14.47 -12.34
CA TYR A 425 -1.07 -13.07 -11.89
C TYR A 425 -2.37 -12.36 -12.28
N TRP A 426 -3.04 -12.84 -13.33
CA TRP A 426 -4.29 -12.26 -13.80
C TRP A 426 -5.31 -13.37 -14.08
N VAL A 427 -6.49 -13.23 -13.50
CA VAL A 427 -7.65 -14.05 -13.79
C VAL A 427 -8.77 -13.17 -14.32
N SER A 428 -9.38 -13.56 -15.44
CA SER A 428 -10.60 -12.94 -15.95
C SER A 428 -11.73 -13.96 -15.99
N VAL A 429 -12.93 -13.51 -15.69
CA VAL A 429 -14.11 -14.37 -15.58
C VAL A 429 -15.31 -13.73 -16.27
N TYR A 430 -16.14 -14.57 -16.87
CA TYR A 430 -17.50 -14.21 -17.25
C TYR A 430 -18.45 -14.92 -16.31
N TYR A 431 -19.25 -14.16 -15.57
CA TYR A 431 -20.17 -14.66 -14.56
C TYR A 431 -21.58 -14.13 -14.79
N GLY A 432 -22.57 -14.86 -14.29
CA GLY A 432 -23.98 -14.60 -14.49
C GLY A 432 -24.78 -15.60 -13.67
N GLN A 433 -25.77 -16.23 -14.30
CA GLN A 433 -26.43 -17.40 -13.70
C GLN A 433 -25.39 -18.49 -13.37
N LYS A 434 -24.38 -18.64 -14.24
CA LYS A 434 -23.22 -19.53 -14.05
C LYS A 434 -21.90 -18.77 -14.17
N LEU A 435 -20.84 -19.43 -13.75
CA LEU A 435 -19.49 -19.08 -14.11
C LEU A 435 -19.25 -19.55 -15.54
N GLY A 436 -19.56 -18.70 -16.52
CA GLY A 436 -19.61 -19.06 -17.93
C GLY A 436 -18.22 -19.25 -18.57
N LYS A 437 -17.22 -18.49 -18.12
CA LYS A 437 -15.85 -18.60 -18.63
C LYS A 437 -14.85 -18.18 -17.56
N VAL A 438 -13.70 -18.85 -17.53
CA VAL A 438 -12.54 -18.43 -16.73
C VAL A 438 -11.30 -18.51 -17.59
N ARG A 439 -10.43 -17.51 -17.44
CA ARG A 439 -9.09 -17.48 -18.03
C ARG A 439 -8.06 -17.13 -16.96
N PHE A 440 -7.07 -18.00 -16.76
CA PHE A 440 -5.91 -17.77 -15.91
C PHE A 440 -4.69 -17.44 -16.77
N TRP A 441 -4.06 -16.29 -16.55
CA TRP A 441 -2.81 -15.89 -17.18
C TRP A 441 -1.64 -16.03 -16.23
N ASN A 442 -0.58 -16.69 -16.68
CA ASN A 442 0.68 -16.75 -15.94
C ASN A 442 1.65 -15.64 -16.37
N ASN A 443 2.66 -15.39 -15.55
CA ASN A 443 3.71 -14.40 -15.76
C ASN A 443 4.67 -14.68 -16.95
N LYS A 444 4.33 -15.62 -17.83
CA LYS A 444 5.04 -15.96 -19.09
C LYS A 444 4.09 -15.93 -20.29
N ASP A 445 2.97 -15.22 -20.17
CA ASP A 445 1.95 -15.04 -21.21
C ASP A 445 1.30 -16.34 -21.70
N LYS A 446 1.32 -17.40 -20.87
CA LYS A 446 0.52 -18.60 -21.09
C LYS A 446 -0.84 -18.44 -20.43
N ALA A 447 -1.88 -18.92 -21.10
CA ALA A 447 -3.24 -18.88 -20.59
C ALA A 447 -3.87 -20.27 -20.50
N LEU A 448 -4.61 -20.50 -19.42
CA LEU A 448 -5.59 -21.57 -19.32
C LEU A 448 -6.99 -20.96 -19.42
N GLU A 449 -7.71 -21.23 -20.50
CA GLU A 449 -9.09 -20.76 -20.71
C GLU A 449 -10.07 -21.92 -20.86
N CYS A 450 -11.20 -21.85 -20.16
CA CYS A 450 -12.28 -22.81 -20.29
C CYS A 450 -13.67 -22.14 -20.18
N GLY A 451 -14.70 -22.82 -20.71
CA GLY A 451 -16.06 -22.30 -20.84
C GLY A 451 -16.26 -21.42 -22.09
N SER A 452 -17.49 -21.31 -22.60
CA SER A 452 -17.82 -20.47 -23.76
C SER A 452 -18.39 -19.11 -23.34
N GLY A 453 -18.83 -18.98 -22.09
CA GLY A 453 -19.45 -17.77 -21.55
C GLY A 453 -20.98 -17.76 -21.68
N LYS A 454 -21.60 -18.89 -22.05
CA LYS A 454 -23.02 -18.94 -22.43
C LYS A 454 -23.97 -18.35 -21.39
N HIS A 455 -23.78 -18.65 -20.11
CA HIS A 455 -24.59 -18.10 -19.01
C HIS A 455 -23.81 -17.13 -18.11
N GLY A 456 -22.72 -16.54 -18.64
CA GLY A 456 -21.90 -15.53 -17.98
C GLY A 456 -21.94 -14.19 -18.71
N SER A 457 -22.91 -13.34 -18.39
CA SER A 457 -23.12 -12.06 -19.09
C SER A 457 -22.22 -10.91 -18.61
N TYR A 458 -21.61 -11.05 -17.44
CA TYR A 458 -20.84 -10.00 -16.79
C TYR A 458 -19.37 -10.34 -16.72
N TYR A 459 -18.53 -9.37 -16.99
CA TYR A 459 -17.08 -9.51 -16.91
C TYR A 459 -16.59 -9.14 -15.51
N GLY A 460 -15.66 -9.92 -14.98
CA GLY A 460 -14.89 -9.63 -13.79
C GLY A 460 -13.42 -9.97 -14.01
N CYS A 461 -12.53 -9.30 -13.31
CA CYS A 461 -11.12 -9.66 -13.29
C CYS A 461 -10.46 -9.40 -11.94
N ALA A 462 -9.36 -10.10 -11.71
CA ALA A 462 -8.45 -9.86 -10.60
C ALA A 462 -7.02 -9.92 -11.14
N ALA A 463 -6.31 -8.79 -11.04
CA ALA A 463 -4.92 -8.67 -11.44
C ALA A 463 -4.15 -7.70 -10.50
N PRO A 464 -4.19 -7.92 -9.17
CA PRO A 464 -3.50 -7.04 -8.22
C PRO A 464 -1.99 -6.97 -8.55
N PRO A 465 -1.45 -5.79 -8.88
CA PRO A 465 -0.05 -5.67 -9.28
C PRO A 465 0.93 -6.04 -8.16
N GLY A 466 1.95 -6.83 -8.47
CA GLY A 466 2.91 -7.31 -7.47
C GLY A 466 2.38 -8.43 -6.57
N TYR A 467 1.25 -9.04 -6.92
CA TYR A 467 0.69 -10.20 -6.24
C TYR A 467 0.62 -11.41 -7.17
N ARG A 468 0.41 -12.58 -6.57
CA ARG A 468 0.22 -13.85 -7.27
C ARG A 468 -0.96 -14.61 -6.68
N LEU A 469 -1.68 -15.33 -7.53
CA LEU A 469 -2.82 -16.14 -7.13
C LEU A 469 -2.33 -17.27 -6.21
N THR A 470 -2.99 -17.41 -5.07
CA THR A 470 -2.66 -18.40 -4.04
C THR A 470 -3.83 -19.27 -3.64
N SER A 471 -5.07 -18.83 -3.88
CA SER A 471 -6.25 -19.67 -3.66
C SER A 471 -7.35 -19.38 -4.67
N VAL A 472 -8.14 -20.43 -4.96
CA VAL A 472 -9.33 -20.33 -5.80
C VAL A 472 -10.42 -21.17 -5.18
N HIS A 473 -11.60 -20.59 -5.02
CA HIS A 473 -12.76 -21.28 -4.45
C HIS A 473 -13.98 -21.09 -5.34
N ILE A 474 -14.66 -22.17 -5.67
CA ILE A 474 -15.99 -22.09 -6.29
C ILE A 474 -17.03 -21.88 -5.19
N THR A 475 -17.96 -20.96 -5.42
CA THR A 475 -18.94 -20.57 -4.39
C THR A 475 -20.20 -21.42 -4.39
N LYS A 476 -20.50 -22.10 -5.50
CA LYS A 476 -21.53 -23.14 -5.57
C LYS A 476 -21.38 -23.96 -6.84
N TRP A 477 -21.76 -25.23 -6.76
CA TRP A 477 -22.00 -26.11 -7.90
C TRP A 477 -23.50 -26.45 -7.95
N GLU A 478 -24.05 -26.52 -9.17
CA GLU A 478 -25.43 -26.91 -9.41
C GLU A 478 -25.47 -28.01 -10.46
N SER A 479 -26.19 -29.10 -10.15
CA SER A 479 -26.35 -30.25 -11.03
C SER A 479 -27.57 -30.15 -11.94
N PHE A 480 -28.56 -29.33 -11.59
CA PHE A 480 -29.76 -29.14 -12.40
C PHE A 480 -29.47 -28.25 -13.62
N THR A 481 -30.18 -28.51 -14.72
CA THR A 481 -29.96 -27.82 -16.00
C THR A 481 -30.24 -26.31 -15.90
N PRO A 482 -29.31 -25.46 -16.40
CA PRO A 482 -27.98 -25.80 -16.89
C PRO A 482 -27.05 -26.19 -15.71
N PRO A 483 -26.36 -27.36 -15.74
CA PRO A 483 -25.39 -27.68 -14.70
C PRO A 483 -24.21 -26.71 -14.80
N GLY A 484 -23.54 -26.41 -13.68
CA GLY A 484 -22.40 -25.48 -13.72
C GLY A 484 -22.02 -24.91 -12.36
N CYS A 485 -20.77 -24.47 -12.27
CA CYS A 485 -20.29 -23.62 -11.19
C CYS A 485 -21.02 -22.28 -11.24
N GLU A 486 -21.38 -21.69 -10.11
CA GLU A 486 -22.21 -20.48 -10.04
C GLU A 486 -21.47 -19.25 -9.50
N GLY A 487 -20.17 -19.39 -9.23
CA GLY A 487 -19.30 -18.29 -8.90
C GLY A 487 -17.91 -18.71 -8.43
N ILE A 488 -17.02 -17.74 -8.30
CA ILE A 488 -15.61 -17.93 -7.96
C ILE A 488 -15.10 -16.80 -7.06
N ILE A 489 -14.22 -17.17 -6.13
CA ILE A 489 -13.43 -16.29 -5.27
C ILE A 489 -11.96 -16.55 -5.58
N LEU A 490 -11.18 -15.48 -5.65
CA LEU A 490 -9.76 -15.51 -5.99
C LEU A 490 -8.97 -14.87 -4.86
N GLY A 491 -8.05 -15.61 -4.25
CA GLY A 491 -7.14 -15.12 -3.23
C GLY A 491 -5.73 -14.91 -3.78
N PHE A 492 -5.12 -13.79 -3.40
CA PHE A 492 -3.81 -13.37 -3.85
C PHE A 492 -2.93 -13.01 -2.66
N ARG A 493 -1.65 -13.37 -2.73
CA ARG A 493 -0.64 -12.94 -1.76
C ARG A 493 0.50 -12.19 -2.46
N PRO A 494 1.20 -11.28 -1.76
CA PRO A 494 2.19 -10.44 -2.41
C PRO A 494 3.39 -11.28 -2.89
N SER A 495 3.98 -10.85 -4.00
CA SER A 495 5.16 -11.45 -4.62
C SER A 495 6.45 -11.07 -3.88
N ILE A 496 6.42 -9.97 -3.11
CA ILE A 496 7.54 -9.54 -2.26
C ILE A 496 7.85 -10.55 -1.14
N ILE A 497 6.93 -11.44 -0.78
CA ILE A 497 7.16 -12.48 0.22
C ILE A 497 7.49 -13.80 -0.47
N GLU A 498 8.64 -14.38 -0.12
CA GLU A 498 9.07 -15.72 -0.47
C GLU A 498 8.62 -16.75 0.57
N PHE A 499 8.29 -17.93 0.07
CA PHE A 499 7.92 -19.09 0.88
C PHE A 499 8.89 -20.22 0.62
N THR A 500 9.45 -20.76 1.70
CA THR A 500 10.27 -21.98 1.65
C THR A 500 9.46 -23.12 2.27
N PRO A 501 8.98 -24.09 1.47
CA PRO A 501 8.46 -25.34 1.99
C PRO A 501 9.56 -26.04 2.81
N ASN A 502 9.18 -26.76 3.87
CA ASN A 502 10.12 -27.66 4.55
C ASN A 502 10.45 -28.86 3.66
#